data_AF-A0A1D7XPK6-F1
#
_entry.id   AF-A0A1D7XPK6-F1
#
_cell.length_a   1.000
_cell.length_b   1.000
_cell.length_c   1.000
_cell.angle_alpha   90.00
_cell.angle_beta   90.00
_cell.angle_gamma   90.00
#
_symmetry.space_group_name_H-M   'P 1'
#
loop_
_entity.id
_entity.type
_entity.pdbx_description
1 polymer ?
#
loop_
_entity_poly.entity_id
_entity_poly.type
_entity_poly.pdbx_seq_one_letter_code
_entity_poly.pdbx_strand_id
1 'polypeptide(L)'
;MKQKAFTRSLTMILFVISIIEFFMLLVNINVPSIAVMISTLLLFTIATLEAVKTQEFKKLLYPLIAVYFLLVIPIIEKLIYNNILFIAIVIASFIITMMFLYNNLLKSNKEKF
;
A
#
# COMPACT_ATOMS: atom_id res chain seq x y z
N MET A 1 -22.29 -11.67 5.52
CA MET A 1 -22.08 -10.70 4.41
C MET A 1 -21.64 -9.31 4.88
N LYS A 2 -22.25 -8.69 5.91
CA LYS A 2 -21.89 -7.33 6.40
C LYS A 2 -20.43 -7.17 6.86
N GLN A 3 -19.87 -8.15 7.58
CA GLN A 3 -18.48 -8.09 8.08
C GLN A 3 -17.43 -8.12 6.96
N LYS A 4 -17.66 -8.88 5.88
CA LYS A 4 -16.75 -8.98 4.72
C LYS A 4 -16.70 -7.67 3.93
N ALA A 5 -17.85 -6.99 3.79
CA ALA A 5 -17.91 -5.67 3.18
C ALA A 5 -17.18 -4.63 4.05
N PHE A 6 -17.35 -4.70 5.37
CA PHE A 6 -16.70 -3.80 6.31
C PHE A 6 -15.16 -3.91 6.28
N THR A 7 -14.61 -5.13 6.39
CA THR A 7 -13.15 -5.32 6.34
C THR A 7 -12.54 -4.87 5.01
N ARG A 8 -13.27 -5.08 3.91
CA ARG A 8 -12.82 -4.67 2.58
C ARG A 8 -12.76 -3.15 2.45
N SER A 9 -13.80 -2.44 2.89
CA SER A 9 -13.82 -0.98 2.89
C SER A 9 -12.73 -0.42 3.81
N LEU A 10 -12.55 -1.02 4.99
CA LEU A 10 -11.53 -0.60 5.95
C LEU A 10 -10.11 -0.79 5.39
N THR A 11 -9.83 -1.91 4.71
CA THR A 11 -8.55 -2.16 4.04
C THR A 11 -8.27 -1.12 2.96
N MET A 12 -9.27 -0.75 2.15
CA MET A 12 -9.12 0.29 1.14
C MET A 12 -8.82 1.66 1.75
N ILE A 13 -9.55 2.04 2.81
CA ILE A 13 -9.33 3.31 3.51
C ILE A 13 -7.91 3.37 4.07
N LEU A 14 -7.47 2.31 4.75
CA LEU A 14 -6.11 2.24 5.30
C LEU A 14 -5.06 2.27 4.19
N PHE A 15 -5.29 1.62 3.06
CA PHE A 15 -4.38 1.68 1.92
C PHE A 15 -4.27 3.09 1.34
N VAL A 16 -5.39 3.83 1.24
CA VAL A 16 -5.37 5.24 0.81
C VAL A 16 -4.63 6.12 1.81
N ILE A 17 -4.83 5.89 3.12
CA ILE A 17 -4.07 6.59 4.18
C ILE A 17 -2.57 6.35 4.00
N SER A 18 -2.14 5.10 3.76
CA SER A 18 -0.73 4.78 3.51
C SER A 18 -0.16 5.48 2.28
N ILE A 19 -0.95 5.65 1.21
CA ILE A 19 -0.51 6.43 0.03
C ILE A 19 -0.35 7.92 0.40
N ILE A 20 -1.28 8.49 1.17
CA ILE A 20 -1.21 9.88 1.62
C ILE A 20 0.01 10.09 2.51
N GLU A 21 0.24 9.20 3.48
CA GLU A 21 1.42 9.20 4.35
C GLU A 21 2.72 9.16 3.53
N PHE A 22 2.76 8.34 2.48
CA PHE A 22 3.91 8.29 1.57
C PHE A 22 4.15 9.63 0.85
N PHE A 23 3.11 10.26 0.31
CA PHE A 23 3.24 11.59 -0.31
C PHE A 23 3.68 12.65 0.70
N MET A 24 3.17 12.59 1.93
CA MET A 24 3.61 13.49 3.00
C MET A 24 5.10 13.31 3.30
N LEU A 25 5.60 12.07 3.36
CA LEU A 25 7.04 11.79 3.51
C LEU A 25 7.86 12.37 2.35
N LEU A 26 7.41 12.21 1.10
CA LEU A 26 8.11 12.77 -0.07
C LEU A 26 8.20 14.30 -0.06
N VAL A 27 7.19 14.99 0.49
CA VAL A 27 7.16 16.46 0.60
C VAL A 27 7.80 16.95 1.91
N ASN A 28 8.44 16.06 2.69
CA ASN A 28 9.01 16.37 4.00
C ASN A 28 7.99 16.94 5.00
N ILE A 29 6.72 16.58 4.86
CA ILE A 29 5.69 16.87 5.88
C ILE A 29 5.93 15.92 7.05
N ASN A 30 6.02 16.50 8.25
CA ASN A 30 6.40 15.76 9.45
C ASN A 30 5.24 14.86 9.92
N VAL A 31 5.18 13.64 9.40
CA VAL A 31 4.26 12.61 9.88
C VAL A 31 4.91 11.87 11.05
N PRO A 32 4.25 11.77 12.22
CA PRO A 32 4.81 11.01 13.34
C PRO A 32 5.09 9.57 12.90
N SER A 33 6.33 9.08 13.12
CA SER A 33 6.73 7.72 12.77
C SER A 33 5.85 6.65 13.43
N ILE A 34 5.35 6.95 14.63
CA ILE A 34 4.37 6.12 15.35
C ILE A 34 3.06 5.98 14.55
N ALA A 35 2.58 7.05 13.92
CA ALA A 35 1.36 7.02 13.11
C ALA A 35 1.53 6.11 11.89
N VAL A 36 2.64 6.25 11.17
CA VAL A 36 3.00 5.38 10.02
C VAL A 36 3.12 3.91 10.45
N MET A 37 3.70 3.64 11.62
CA MET A 37 3.81 2.28 12.15
C MET A 37 2.44 1.70 12.48
N ILE A 38 1.58 2.47 13.14
CA ILE A 38 0.23 2.06 13.53
C ILE A 38 -0.64 1.79 12.29
N SER A 39 -0.62 2.70 11.29
CA SER A 39 -1.39 2.57 10.05
C SER A 39 -0.98 1.30 9.29
N THR A 40 0.33 1.05 9.18
CA THR A 40 0.89 -0.12 8.50
C THR A 40 0.54 -1.42 9.22
N LEU A 41 0.66 -1.47 10.55
CA LEU A 41 0.30 -2.65 11.35
C LEU A 41 -1.21 -2.96 11.27
N LEU A 42 -2.06 -1.92 11.32
CA LEU A 42 -3.50 -2.07 11.16
C LEU A 42 -3.85 -2.63 9.78
N LEU A 43 -3.25 -2.06 8.72
CA LEU A 43 -3.46 -2.53 7.35
C LEU A 43 -3.04 -3.99 7.20
N PHE A 44 -1.89 -4.37 7.75
CA PHE A 44 -1.41 -5.75 7.71
C PHE A 44 -2.34 -6.71 8.46
N THR A 45 -2.77 -6.33 9.66
CA THR A 45 -3.66 -7.14 10.50
C THR A 45 -5.01 -7.38 9.83
N ILE A 46 -5.62 -6.31 9.31
CA ILE A 46 -6.95 -6.40 8.67
C ILE A 46 -6.87 -7.15 7.35
N ALA A 47 -5.86 -6.88 6.51
CA ALA A 47 -5.66 -7.60 5.26
C ALA A 47 -5.38 -9.10 5.49
N THR A 48 -4.62 -9.45 6.54
CA THR A 48 -4.36 -10.85 6.91
C THR A 48 -5.63 -11.53 7.41
N LEU A 49 -6.39 -10.87 8.29
CA LEU A 49 -7.68 -11.38 8.76
C LEU A 49 -8.63 -11.63 7.58
N GLU A 50 -8.67 -10.71 6.61
CA GLU A 50 -9.50 -10.85 5.42
C GLU A 50 -8.98 -11.97 4.49
N ALA A 51 -7.67 -12.07 4.29
CA ALA A 51 -7.05 -13.12 3.49
C ALA A 51 -7.35 -14.52 4.06
N VAL A 52 -7.21 -14.72 5.37
CA VAL A 52 -7.53 -15.99 6.04
C VAL A 52 -9.03 -16.30 5.92
N LYS A 53 -9.90 -15.32 6.18
CA LYS A 53 -11.36 -15.52 6.10
C LYS A 53 -11.87 -15.80 4.69
N THR A 54 -11.20 -15.27 3.67
CA THR A 54 -11.63 -15.40 2.27
C THR A 54 -10.79 -16.38 1.46
N GLN A 55 -9.73 -16.95 2.06
CA GLN A 55 -8.70 -17.76 1.39
C GLN A 55 -8.05 -17.07 0.17
N GLU A 56 -8.16 -15.74 0.09
CA GLU A 56 -7.65 -14.92 -0.99
C GLU A 56 -6.36 -14.20 -0.56
N PHE A 57 -5.23 -14.89 -0.64
CA PHE A 57 -3.91 -14.33 -0.29
C PHE A 57 -3.51 -13.10 -1.13
N LYS A 58 -4.14 -12.91 -2.31
CA LYS A 58 -4.00 -11.70 -3.13
C LYS A 58 -4.31 -10.40 -2.38
N LYS A 59 -5.03 -10.46 -1.25
CA LYS A 59 -5.31 -9.27 -0.42
C LYS A 59 -4.12 -8.78 0.39
N LEU A 60 -3.12 -9.62 0.61
CA LEU A 60 -1.86 -9.24 1.26
C LEU A 60 -0.97 -8.36 0.37
N LEU A 61 -1.31 -8.20 -0.91
CA LEU A 61 -0.59 -7.31 -1.82
C LEU A 61 -0.70 -5.85 -1.40
N TYR A 62 -1.85 -5.41 -0.89
CA TYR A 62 -2.06 -4.03 -0.43
C TYR A 62 -1.11 -3.63 0.72
N PRO A 63 -1.01 -4.39 1.83
CA PRO A 63 -0.04 -4.07 2.88
C PRO A 63 1.41 -4.19 2.41
N LEU A 64 1.74 -5.14 1.51
CA LEU A 64 3.10 -5.25 0.96
C LEU A 64 3.50 -4.02 0.14
N ILE A 65 2.58 -3.51 -0.68
CA ILE A 65 2.78 -2.27 -1.43
C ILE A 65 2.97 -1.10 -0.46
N ALA A 66 2.12 -0.98 0.57
CA ALA A 66 2.24 0.09 1.57
C ALA A 66 3.60 0.05 2.28
N VAL A 67 4.07 -1.14 2.70
CA VAL A 67 5.40 -1.32 3.31
C VAL A 67 6.52 -0.89 2.36
N TYR A 68 6.43 -1.26 1.08
CA TYR A 68 7.42 -0.84 0.09
C TYR A 68 7.52 0.68 -0.02
N PHE A 69 6.38 1.38 -0.15
CA PHE A 69 6.38 2.84 -0.27
C PHE A 69 6.78 3.53 1.04
N LEU A 70 6.25 3.10 2.19
CA LEU A 70 6.45 3.79 3.47
C LEU A 70 7.79 3.49 4.15
N LEU A 71 8.38 2.32 3.91
CA LEU A 71 9.62 1.92 4.57
C LEU A 71 10.77 1.75 3.59
N VAL A 72 10.57 1.05 2.47
CA VAL A 72 11.66 0.71 1.56
C VAL A 72 12.12 1.93 0.76
N ILE A 73 11.21 2.71 0.19
CA ILE A 73 11.58 3.91 -0.59
C ILE A 73 12.35 4.94 0.25
N PRO A 74 11.95 5.31 1.48
CA PRO A 74 12.73 6.22 2.32
C PRO A 74 14.11 5.69 2.70
N ILE A 75 14.29 4.37 2.78
CA ILE A 75 15.61 3.77 2.96
C ILE A 75 16.45 3.92 1.69
N ILE A 76 15.85 3.67 0.52
CA ILE A 76 16.51 3.87 -0.78
C ILE A 76 16.91 5.33 -0.98
N GLU A 77 16.08 6.29 -0.57
CA GLU A 77 16.40 7.73 -0.59
C GLU A 77 17.73 8.03 0.11
N LYS A 78 17.95 7.44 1.29
CA LYS A 78 19.20 7.61 2.06
C LYS A 78 20.43 7.00 1.39
N LEU A 79 20.25 6.07 0.45
CA LEU A 79 21.32 5.38 -0.26
C LEU A 79 21.65 6.03 -1.61
N ILE A 80 20.69 6.75 -2.20
CA ILE A 80 20.85 7.38 -3.51
C ILE A 80 21.16 8.86 -3.34
N TYR A 81 22.42 9.23 -3.60
CA TYR A 81 22.85 10.63 -3.56
C TYR A 81 22.32 11.49 -4.72
N ASN A 82 21.83 10.87 -5.81
CA ASN A 82 21.31 11.57 -6.98
C ASN A 82 19.78 11.68 -6.94
N ASN A 83 19.29 12.88 -6.61
CA ASN A 83 17.86 13.16 -6.52
C ASN A 83 17.08 12.86 -7.81
N ILE A 84 17.67 13.07 -8.99
CA ILE A 84 17.00 12.79 -10.28
C ILE A 84 16.76 11.28 -10.42
N LEU A 85 17.76 10.48 -10.05
CA LEU A 85 17.70 9.03 -10.13
C LEU A 85 16.70 8.47 -9.10
N PHE A 86 16.66 9.05 -7.90
CA PHE A 86 15.66 8.73 -6.89
C PHE A 86 14.23 9.02 -7.37
N ILE A 87 13.97 10.22 -7.90
CA ILE A 87 12.64 10.60 -8.43
C ILE A 87 12.22 9.65 -9.56
N ALA A 88 13.14 9.29 -10.46
CA ALA A 88 12.86 8.33 -11.53
C ALA A 88 12.44 6.95 -10.99
N ILE A 89 13.11 6.45 -9.94
CA ILE A 89 12.75 5.18 -9.27
C ILE A 89 11.37 5.27 -8.61
N VAL A 90 11.07 6.38 -7.94
CA VAL A 90 9.77 6.59 -7.29
C VAL A 90 8.64 6.59 -8.33
N ILE A 91 8.80 7.33 -9.43
CA ILE A 91 7.80 7.39 -10.51
C ILE A 91 7.63 6.02 -11.16
N ALA A 92 8.73 5.33 -11.49
CA ALA A 92 8.67 3.99 -12.08
C ALA A 92 7.96 2.99 -11.14
N SER A 93 8.29 3.02 -9.85
CA SER A 93 7.64 2.20 -8.83
C SER A 93 6.13 2.47 -8.74
N PHE A 94 5.73 3.73 -8.83
CA PHE A 94 4.32 4.13 -8.82
C PHE A 94 3.57 3.60 -10.05
N ILE A 95 4.16 3.74 -11.25
CA ILE A 95 3.57 3.23 -12.50
C ILE A 95 3.38 1.71 -12.44
N ILE A 96 4.42 0.96 -12.02
CA ILE A 96 4.35 -0.51 -11.90
C ILE A 96 3.26 -0.91 -10.90
N THR A 97 3.19 -0.23 -9.76
CA THR A 97 2.17 -0.47 -8.74
C THR A 97 0.76 -0.23 -9.29
N MET A 98 0.54 0.86 -10.03
CA MET A 98 -0.74 1.15 -10.64
C MET A 98 -1.15 0.10 -11.68
N MET A 99 -0.22 -0.31 -12.55
CA MET A 99 -0.48 -1.41 -13.51
C MET A 99 -0.87 -2.70 -12.80
N PHE A 100 -0.17 -3.02 -11.71
CA PHE A 100 -0.44 -4.21 -10.92
C PHE A 100 -1.80 -4.17 -10.22
N LEU A 101 -2.14 -3.04 -9.59
CA LEU A 101 -3.44 -2.81 -8.96
C LEU A 101 -4.58 -2.90 -9.98
N TYR A 102 -4.41 -2.27 -11.14
CA TYR A 102 -5.39 -2.28 -12.23
C TYR A 102 -5.63 -3.71 -12.75
N ASN A 103 -4.57 -4.47 -13.00
CA ASN A 103 -4.68 -5.86 -13.44
C ASN A 103 -5.38 -6.75 -12.38
N ASN A 104 -5.10 -6.52 -11.10
CA ASN A 104 -5.75 -7.25 -10.01
C ASN A 104 -7.25 -6.93 -9.91
N LEU A 105 -7.63 -5.65 -10.11
CA LEU A 105 -9.03 -5.22 -10.17
C LEU A 105 -9.77 -5.84 -11.37
N LEU A 106 -9.14 -5.87 -12.55
CA LEU A 106 -9.73 -6.50 -13.74
C LEU A 106 -9.95 -8.01 -13.54
N LYS A 107 -8.99 -8.73 -12.97
CA LYS A 107 -9.13 -10.16 -12.68
C LYS A 107 -10.21 -10.44 -11.63
N SER A 108 -10.30 -9.61 -10.59
CA SER A 108 -11.37 -9.74 -9.58
C SER A 108 -12.77 -9.48 -10.15
N ASN A 109 -12.91 -8.71 -11.23
CA ASN A 109 -14.21 -8.47 -11.87
C ASN A 109 -14.61 -9.62 -12.80
N LYS A 110 -13.64 -10.30 -13.42
CA LYS A 110 -13.88 -11.49 -14.24
C LYS A 110 -14.31 -12.72 -13.42
N GLU A 111 -13.90 -12.84 -12.16
CA GLU A 111 -14.35 -13.93 -11.25
C GLU A 111 -15.81 -13.77 -10.77
N LYS A 112 -16.48 -12.66 -11.11
CA LYS A 112 -17.87 -12.37 -10.71
C LYS A 112 -18.90 -12.48 -11.85
N PHE A 113 -18.44 -12.74 -13.07
CA PHE A 113 -19.28 -13.01 -14.25
C PHE A 113 -19.07 -14.46 -14.68
#